data_AF-A0A170WRT9-F1
#
_entry.id   AF-A0A170WRT9-F1
#
_cell.length_a   1.000
_cell.length_b   1.000
_cell.length_c   1.000
_cell.angle_alpha   90.00
_cell.angle_beta   90.00
_cell.angle_gamma   90.00
#
_symmetry.space_group_name_H-M   'P 1'
#
loop_
_entity.id
_entity.type
_entity.pdbx_description
1 polymer ?
#
loop_
_entity_poly.entity_id
_entity_poly.type
_entity_poly.pdbx_seq_one_letter_code
_entity_poly.pdbx_strand_id
1 'polypeptide(L)'
;QMGHVSFAFPYISDTGNYAPESCIFSQLLNITSMLLAICVYIRYLQVKTFANFRSRSTFGHRLSANKVATLLGYLSCLGMVIVANFQVRNVWQVHYIGACLCFIGGTVYFIFQSFFSYFLSKEFASRFVFYARSILCSISVIMTLLAIVPGV
;
A
#
# COMPACT_ATOMS: atom_id res chain seq x y z
N GLN A 1 -7.29 6.99 -32.36
CA GLN A 1 -6.95 6.52 -31.00
C GLN A 1 -6.49 5.07 -31.13
N MET A 2 -5.35 4.67 -30.57
CA MET A 2 -4.70 3.36 -30.88
C MET A 2 -5.43 2.12 -30.31
N GLY A 3 -6.53 2.27 -29.56
CA GLY A 3 -7.33 1.13 -29.09
C GLY A 3 -6.69 0.26 -28.01
N HIS A 4 -5.67 0.77 -27.29
CA HIS A 4 -4.90 0.01 -26.30
C HIS A 4 -5.57 -0.13 -24.92
N VAL A 5 -6.76 0.44 -24.72
CA VAL A 5 -7.50 0.46 -23.45
C VAL A 5 -8.93 -0.02 -23.66
N SER A 6 -9.47 -0.78 -22.70
CA SER A 6 -10.84 -1.29 -22.78
C SER A 6 -11.87 -0.14 -22.71
N PHE A 7 -12.96 -0.26 -23.48
CA PHE A 7 -14.04 0.73 -23.51
C PHE A 7 -15.03 0.58 -22.34
N ALA A 8 -15.06 -0.54 -21.63
CA ALA A 8 -16.05 -0.82 -20.59
C ALA A 8 -15.62 -0.21 -19.23
N PHE A 9 -14.43 -0.56 -18.76
CA PHE A 9 -13.80 0.02 -17.58
C PHE A 9 -12.28 0.07 -17.80
N PRO A 10 -11.69 1.26 -18.04
CA PRO A 10 -10.27 1.37 -18.33
C PRO A 10 -9.46 1.18 -17.05
N TYR A 11 -8.72 0.07 -16.94
CA TYR A 11 -7.80 -0.11 -15.83
C TYR A 11 -6.52 0.68 -16.09
N ILE A 12 -5.97 1.30 -15.05
CA ILE A 12 -4.68 1.98 -15.15
C ILE A 12 -3.59 1.00 -15.63
N SER A 13 -3.65 -0.26 -15.21
CA SER A 13 -2.72 -1.32 -15.65
C SER A 13 -2.79 -1.63 -17.14
N ASP A 14 -3.89 -1.29 -17.83
CA ASP A 14 -3.98 -1.46 -19.29
C ASP A 14 -2.97 -0.57 -20.02
N THR A 15 -2.66 0.60 -19.47
CA THR A 15 -1.61 1.50 -19.98
C THR A 15 -0.21 0.88 -19.90
N GLY A 16 -0.03 -0.11 -19.02
CA GLY A 16 1.23 -0.82 -18.84
C GLY A 16 1.49 -1.94 -19.84
N ASN A 17 0.58 -2.22 -20.79
CA ASN A 17 0.67 -3.43 -21.63
C ASN A 17 1.53 -3.30 -22.89
N TYR A 18 1.76 -2.09 -23.40
CA TYR A 18 2.42 -1.86 -24.69
C TYR A 18 3.56 -0.86 -24.57
N ALA A 19 4.62 -1.06 -25.34
CA ALA A 19 5.68 -0.07 -25.47
C ALA A 19 5.23 1.08 -26.40
N PRO A 20 5.63 2.34 -26.12
CA PRO A 20 6.54 2.77 -25.07
C PRO A 20 5.89 3.02 -23.69
N GLU A 21 4.56 3.00 -23.59
CA GLU A 21 3.81 3.39 -22.38
C GLU A 21 4.15 2.49 -21.18
N SER A 22 4.37 1.20 -21.41
CA SER A 22 4.77 0.21 -20.41
C SER A 22 6.10 0.55 -19.74
N CYS A 23 7.04 1.13 -20.48
CA CYS A 23 8.34 1.52 -19.94
C CYS A 23 8.21 2.70 -18.97
N ILE A 24 7.41 3.71 -19.36
CA ILE A 24 7.13 4.87 -18.52
C ILE A 24 6.34 4.45 -17.27
N PHE A 25 5.32 3.60 -17.46
CA PHE A 25 4.52 3.04 -16.38
C PHE A 25 5.38 2.30 -15.36
N SER A 26 6.23 1.39 -15.83
CA SER A 26 7.13 0.61 -14.97
C SER A 26 8.09 1.52 -14.21
N GLN A 27 8.72 2.48 -14.89
CA GLN A 27 9.70 3.36 -14.26
C GLN A 27 9.08 4.22 -13.15
N LEU A 28 7.89 4.78 -13.39
CA LEU A 28 7.18 5.56 -12.37
C LEU A 28 6.77 4.70 -11.17
N LEU A 29 6.18 3.52 -11.39
CA LEU A 29 5.77 2.65 -10.29
C LEU A 29 6.94 2.08 -9.49
N ASN A 30 8.06 1.77 -10.13
CA ASN A 30 9.27 1.34 -9.42
C ASN A 30 9.82 2.46 -8.52
N ILE A 31 9.87 3.70 -9.01
CA ILE A 31 10.28 4.87 -8.19
C ILE A 31 9.28 5.08 -7.03
N THR A 32 7.97 5.04 -7.31
CA THR A 32 6.94 5.15 -6.27
C THR A 32 7.08 4.05 -5.22
N SER A 33 7.34 2.81 -5.62
CA SER A 33 7.51 1.69 -4.69
C SER A 33 8.72 1.88 -3.77
N MET A 34 9.84 2.35 -4.32
CA MET A 34 11.04 2.67 -3.53
C MET A 34 10.77 3.78 -2.51
N LEU A 35 10.14 4.89 -2.94
CA LEU A 35 9.78 5.99 -2.06
C LEU A 35 8.79 5.53 -0.97
N LEU A 36 7.83 4.68 -1.32
CA LEU A 36 6.89 4.10 -0.39
C LEU A 36 7.59 3.21 0.64
N ALA A 37 8.57 2.40 0.23
CA ALA A 37 9.35 1.55 1.13
C ALA A 37 10.14 2.40 2.16
N ILE A 38 10.69 3.53 1.73
CA ILE A 38 11.32 4.51 2.64
C ILE A 38 10.29 5.08 3.61
N CYS A 39 9.11 5.48 3.13
CA CYS A 39 8.02 5.96 3.99
C CYS A 39 7.55 4.91 5.01
N VAL A 40 7.46 3.63 4.62
CA VAL A 40 7.14 2.51 5.51
C VAL A 40 8.20 2.38 6.61
N TYR A 41 9.49 2.49 6.26
CA TYR A 41 10.58 2.46 7.22
C TYR A 41 10.54 3.63 8.21
N ILE A 42 10.38 4.86 7.71
CA ILE A 42 10.27 6.06 8.56
C ILE A 42 9.09 5.91 9.52
N ARG A 43 7.96 5.41 9.02
CA ARG A 43 6.77 5.22 9.83
C ARG A 43 6.98 4.16 10.93
N TYR A 44 7.66 3.06 10.61
CA TYR A 44 8.07 2.07 11.60
C TYR A 44 8.87 2.71 12.74
N LEU A 45 9.85 3.57 12.42
CA LEU A 45 10.66 4.27 13.40
C LEU A 45 9.81 5.22 14.26
N GLN A 46 8.90 6.00 13.66
CA GLN A 46 8.00 6.88 14.41
C GLN A 46 7.17 6.11 15.45
N VAL A 47 6.55 4.99 15.05
CA VAL A 47 5.73 4.17 15.95
C VAL A 47 6.57 3.46 17.01
N LYS A 48 7.78 3.00 16.65
CA LYS A 48 8.73 2.40 17.61
C LYS A 48 9.18 3.41 18.67
N THR A 49 9.54 4.62 18.26
CA THR A 49 9.94 5.69 19.19
C THR A 49 8.79 6.01 20.14
N PHE A 50 7.56 6.14 19.64
CA PHE A 50 6.37 6.31 20.49
C PHE A 50 6.21 5.18 21.51
N ALA A 51 6.34 3.93 21.07
CA ALA A 51 6.19 2.77 21.94
C ALA A 51 7.23 2.72 23.06
N ASN A 52 8.45 3.22 22.81
CA ASN A 52 9.53 3.26 23.80
C ASN A 52 9.34 4.35 24.86
N PHE A 53 8.68 5.47 24.54
CA PHE A 53 8.43 6.55 25.49
C PHE A 53 7.38 6.20 26.55
N ARG A 54 6.60 5.13 26.38
CA ARG A 54 5.55 4.71 27.32
C ARG A 54 5.91 3.36 27.97
N SER A 55 5.55 3.19 29.24
CA SER A 55 5.95 2.04 30.09
C SER A 55 5.81 0.67 29.40
N ARG A 56 6.85 -0.18 29.57
CA ARG A 56 7.12 -1.40 28.81
C ARG A 56 6.08 -2.53 28.96
N SER A 57 5.27 -2.57 30.03
CA SER A 57 4.49 -3.79 30.35
C SER A 57 3.31 -4.05 29.40
N THR A 58 2.66 -3.02 28.86
CA THR A 58 1.50 -3.17 27.94
C THR A 58 1.86 -2.99 26.46
N PHE A 59 3.10 -2.58 26.15
CA PHE A 59 3.52 -2.17 24.80
C PHE A 59 4.25 -3.24 23.98
N GLY A 60 4.65 -4.37 24.59
CA GLY A 60 5.32 -5.47 23.87
C GLY A 60 4.52 -5.98 22.66
N HIS A 61 3.20 -6.17 22.83
CA HIS A 61 2.30 -6.56 21.75
C HIS A 61 2.19 -5.50 20.65
N ARG A 62 2.24 -4.21 21.00
CA ARG A 62 2.17 -3.10 20.03
C ARG A 62 3.42 -2.99 19.18
N LEU A 63 4.60 -3.26 19.76
CA LEU A 63 5.86 -3.29 19.01
C LEU A 63 5.91 -4.49 18.04
N SER A 64 5.42 -5.66 18.47
CA SER A 64 5.27 -6.82 17.58
C SER A 64 4.31 -6.51 16.43
N ALA A 65 3.14 -5.96 16.72
CA ALA A 65 2.17 -5.52 15.71
C ALA A 65 2.76 -4.50 14.73
N ASN A 66 3.60 -3.57 15.21
CA ASN A 66 4.27 -2.60 14.32
C ASN A 66 5.24 -3.30 13.35
N LYS A 67 6.02 -4.30 13.81
CA LYS A 67 6.91 -5.08 12.94
C LYS A 67 6.11 -5.85 11.87
N VAL A 68 5.01 -6.48 12.26
CA VAL A 68 4.12 -7.20 11.33
C VAL A 68 3.53 -6.24 10.31
N ALA A 69 3.03 -5.08 10.76
CA ALA A 69 2.53 -4.04 9.86
C ALA A 69 3.61 -3.58 8.87
N THR A 70 4.84 -3.32 9.34
CA THR A 70 5.96 -2.94 8.48
C THR A 70 6.29 -4.01 7.44
N LEU A 71 6.28 -5.29 7.81
CA LEU A 71 6.45 -6.39 6.86
C LEU A 71 5.37 -6.36 5.77
N LEU A 72 4.10 -6.19 6.15
CA LEU A 72 3.00 -6.06 5.19
C LEU A 72 3.15 -4.84 4.28
N GLY A 73 3.66 -3.72 4.80
CA GLY A 73 4.01 -2.54 4.01
C GLY A 73 5.09 -2.83 2.96
N TYR A 74 6.14 -3.56 3.32
CA TYR A 74 7.16 -3.97 2.35
C TYR A 74 6.66 -5.00 1.33
N LEU A 75 5.82 -5.94 1.76
CA LEU A 75 5.16 -6.87 0.83
C LEU A 75 4.27 -6.11 -0.16
N SER A 76 3.56 -5.07 0.28
CA SER A 76 2.80 -4.19 -0.62
C SER A 76 3.71 -3.50 -1.66
N CYS A 77 4.86 -2.95 -1.23
CA CYS A 77 5.87 -2.39 -2.15
C CYS A 77 6.38 -3.43 -3.16
N LEU A 78 6.63 -4.66 -2.72
CA LEU A 78 7.02 -5.76 -3.61
C LEU A 78 5.92 -6.05 -4.63
N GLY A 79 4.66 -6.09 -4.19
CA GLY A 79 3.50 -6.24 -5.09
C GLY A 79 3.46 -5.14 -6.15
N MET A 80 3.73 -3.89 -5.77
CA MET A 80 3.80 -2.77 -6.70
C MET A 80 4.92 -2.92 -7.74
N VAL A 81 6.11 -3.41 -7.35
CA VAL A 81 7.20 -3.72 -8.29
C VAL A 81 6.79 -4.83 -9.26
N ILE A 82 6.09 -5.86 -8.77
CA ILE A 82 5.60 -6.94 -9.63
C ILE A 82 4.60 -6.38 -10.66
N VAL A 83 3.60 -5.60 -10.23
CA VAL A 83 2.62 -4.95 -11.10
C VAL A 83 3.29 -4.05 -12.15
N ALA A 84 4.36 -3.34 -11.76
CA ALA A 84 5.09 -2.43 -12.63
C ALA A 84 5.81 -3.14 -13.78
N ASN A 85 6.36 -4.33 -13.54
CA ASN A 85 7.27 -5.00 -14.47
C ASN A 85 6.67 -6.20 -15.21
N PHE A 86 5.63 -6.83 -14.63
CA PHE A 86 4.94 -7.97 -15.25
C PHE A 86 3.60 -7.49 -15.78
N GLN A 87 3.50 -7.27 -17.09
CA GLN A 87 2.28 -6.78 -17.72
C GLN A 87 1.17 -7.83 -17.66
N VAL A 88 -0.08 -7.38 -17.49
CA VAL A 88 -1.27 -8.26 -17.54
C VAL A 88 -1.26 -9.06 -18.84
N ARG A 89 -0.97 -8.41 -19.97
CA ARG A 89 -0.99 -9.05 -21.28
C ARG A 89 0.00 -10.19 -21.44
N ASN A 90 1.19 -10.08 -20.84
CA ASN A 90 2.28 -11.04 -21.06
C ASN A 90 2.25 -12.15 -20.02
N VAL A 91 2.03 -11.82 -18.75
CA VAL A 91 2.11 -12.77 -17.62
C VAL A 91 1.06 -12.42 -16.56
N TRP A 92 -0.23 -12.51 -16.93
CA TRP A 92 -1.35 -12.09 -16.10
C TRP A 92 -1.33 -12.71 -14.69
N GLN A 93 -0.97 -13.98 -14.54
CA GLN A 93 -0.94 -14.67 -13.24
C GLN A 93 -0.01 -13.95 -12.26
N VAL A 94 1.20 -13.61 -12.71
CA VAL A 94 2.20 -12.91 -11.88
C VAL A 94 1.74 -11.49 -11.61
N HIS A 95 1.15 -10.81 -12.60
CA HIS A 95 0.60 -9.47 -12.43
C HIS A 95 -0.47 -9.44 -11.31
N TYR A 96 -1.45 -10.33 -11.35
CA TYR A 96 -2.53 -10.35 -10.36
C TYR A 96 -2.06 -10.80 -8.98
N ILE A 97 -1.09 -11.71 -8.87
CA ILE A 97 -0.42 -12.00 -7.59
C ILE A 97 0.21 -10.72 -7.03
N GLY A 98 0.91 -9.96 -7.87
CA GLY A 98 1.46 -8.66 -7.50
C GLY A 98 0.39 -7.66 -7.07
N ALA A 99 -0.73 -7.59 -7.80
CA ALA A 99 -1.84 -6.69 -7.50
C ALA A 99 -2.51 -7.04 -6.17
N CYS A 100 -2.79 -8.32 -5.91
CA CYS A 100 -3.31 -8.78 -4.63
C CYS A 100 -2.36 -8.45 -3.48
N LEU A 101 -1.05 -8.71 -3.65
CA LEU A 101 -0.05 -8.39 -2.64
C LEU A 101 0.04 -6.88 -2.37
N CYS A 102 0.00 -6.07 -3.43
CA CYS A 102 0.02 -4.61 -3.36
C CYS A 102 -1.21 -4.07 -2.61
N PHE A 103 -2.41 -4.43 -3.05
CA PHE A 103 -3.65 -3.85 -2.53
C PHE A 103 -4.02 -4.43 -1.16
N ILE A 104 -4.05 -5.75 -0.99
CA ILE A 104 -4.41 -6.36 0.29
C ILE A 104 -3.35 -6.04 1.35
N GLY A 105 -2.07 -6.25 1.02
CA GLY A 105 -0.96 -5.95 1.93
C GLY A 105 -0.95 -4.46 2.33
N GLY A 106 -1.17 -3.56 1.37
CA GLY A 106 -1.22 -2.13 1.59
C GLY A 106 -2.41 -1.70 2.46
N THR A 107 -3.60 -2.23 2.18
CA THR A 107 -4.80 -1.96 2.97
C THR A 107 -4.65 -2.43 4.42
N VAL A 108 -4.17 -3.66 4.63
CA VAL A 108 -3.94 -4.16 6.00
C VAL A 108 -2.89 -3.31 6.71
N TYR A 109 -1.80 -2.93 6.04
CA TYR A 109 -0.83 -1.97 6.58
C TYR A 109 -1.48 -0.64 6.98
N PHE A 110 -2.33 -0.05 6.14
CA PHE A 110 -3.02 1.20 6.45
C PHE A 110 -3.98 1.09 7.64
N ILE A 111 -4.64 -0.06 7.83
CA ILE A 111 -5.48 -0.31 9.01
C ILE A 111 -4.63 -0.24 10.29
N PHE A 112 -3.50 -0.96 10.33
CA PHE A 112 -2.56 -0.90 11.45
C PHE A 112 -2.04 0.54 11.67
N GLN A 113 -1.67 1.24 10.61
CA GLN A 113 -1.15 2.60 10.74
C GLN A 113 -2.21 3.62 11.19
N SER A 114 -3.48 3.43 10.84
CA SER A 114 -4.60 4.24 11.34
C SER A 114 -4.82 3.99 12.84
N PHE A 115 -4.75 2.72 13.27
CA PHE A 115 -4.77 2.36 14.69
C PHE A 115 -3.61 3.01 15.46
N PHE A 116 -2.37 2.92 14.96
CA PHE A 116 -1.24 3.60 15.61
C PHE A 116 -1.39 5.12 15.63
N SER A 117 -1.89 5.72 14.54
CA SER A 117 -2.18 7.16 14.46
C SER A 117 -3.21 7.62 15.48
N TYR A 118 -4.20 6.80 15.82
CA TYR A 118 -5.16 7.11 16.88
C TYR A 118 -4.46 7.32 18.22
N PHE A 119 -3.59 6.39 18.64
CA PHE A 119 -2.85 6.54 19.91
C PHE A 119 -1.87 7.70 19.86
N LEU A 120 -1.19 7.89 18.74
CA LEU A 120 -0.31 9.05 18.51
C LEU A 120 -1.06 10.38 18.67
N SER A 121 -2.29 10.46 18.15
CA SER A 121 -3.10 11.69 18.16
C SER A 121 -3.64 12.09 19.53
N LYS A 122 -3.67 11.15 20.48
CA LYS A 122 -4.05 11.44 21.87
C LYS A 122 -2.93 12.11 22.65
N GLU A 123 -1.69 11.96 22.20
CA GLU A 123 -0.51 12.31 22.99
C GLU A 123 0.29 13.47 22.39
N PHE A 124 0.61 13.43 21.09
CA PHE A 124 1.49 14.45 20.45
C PHE A 124 1.20 14.74 18.98
N ALA A 125 0.47 13.88 18.28
CA ALA A 125 0.17 14.09 16.86
C ALA A 125 -1.13 14.89 16.67
N SER A 126 -1.20 15.65 15.58
CA SER A 126 -2.43 16.36 15.22
C SER A 126 -3.58 15.38 14.93
N ARG A 127 -4.75 15.65 15.53
CA ARG A 127 -5.98 14.89 15.27
C ARG A 127 -6.40 14.95 13.80
N PHE A 128 -6.09 16.05 13.11
CA PHE A 128 -6.34 16.18 11.67
C PHE A 128 -5.63 15.06 10.87
N VAL A 129 -4.36 14.78 11.19
CA VAL A 129 -3.59 13.73 10.51
C VAL A 129 -4.21 12.35 10.76
N PHE A 130 -4.71 12.09 11.97
CA PHE A 130 -5.43 10.86 12.27
C PHE A 130 -6.71 10.72 11.43
N TYR A 131 -7.55 11.76 11.37
CA TYR A 131 -8.78 11.72 10.58
C TYR A 131 -8.49 11.56 9.08
N ALA A 132 -7.54 12.32 8.54
CA ALA A 132 -7.13 12.20 7.14
C ALA A 132 -6.67 10.77 6.79
N ARG A 133 -5.81 10.17 7.63
CA ARG A 133 -5.36 8.78 7.41
C ARG A 133 -6.49 7.76 7.56
N SER A 134 -7.42 7.98 8.47
CA SER A 134 -8.57 7.09 8.66
C SER A 134 -9.51 7.14 7.45
N ILE A 135 -9.77 8.32 6.90
CA ILE A 135 -10.57 8.48 5.67
C ILE A 135 -9.88 7.77 4.49
N LEU A 136 -8.59 8.03 4.28
CA LEU A 136 -7.82 7.36 3.23
C LEU A 136 -7.78 5.84 3.41
N CYS A 137 -7.68 5.35 4.64
CA CYS A 137 -7.76 3.92 4.96
C CYS A 137 -9.12 3.34 4.59
N SER A 138 -10.23 4.01 4.95
CA SER A 138 -11.58 3.57 4.58
C SER A 138 -11.77 3.52 3.06
N ILE A 139 -11.29 4.55 2.34
CA ILE A 139 -11.30 4.57 0.87
C ILE A 139 -10.48 3.39 0.33
N SER A 140 -9.28 3.15 0.88
CA SER A 140 -8.45 2.01 0.48
C SER A 140 -9.14 0.67 0.70
N VAL A 141 -9.83 0.46 1.83
CA VAL A 141 -10.61 -0.77 2.08
C VAL A 141 -11.69 -0.94 1.03
N ILE A 142 -12.49 0.09 0.77
CA ILE A 142 -13.57 0.04 -0.22
C ILE A 142 -13.00 -0.26 -1.60
N MET A 143 -11.94 0.42 -2.02
CA MET A 143 -11.31 0.23 -3.33
C MET A 143 -10.69 -1.17 -3.46
N THR A 144 -10.06 -1.70 -2.41
CA THR A 144 -9.52 -3.06 -2.41
C THR A 144 -10.63 -4.10 -2.52
N LEU A 145 -11.76 -3.92 -1.81
CA LEU A 145 -12.92 -4.81 -1.96
C LEU A 145 -13.50 -4.72 -3.38
N LEU A 146 -13.66 -3.51 -3.92
CA LEU A 146 -14.10 -3.30 -5.30
C LEU A 146 -13.11 -3.79 -6.35
N ALA A 147 -11.83 -3.96 -6.02
CA ALA A 147 -10.85 -4.53 -6.94
C ALA A 147 -10.89 -6.07 -6.94
N ILE A 148 -11.24 -6.68 -5.81
CA ILE A 148 -11.25 -8.15 -5.63
C ILE A 148 -12.62 -8.74 -6.01
N VAL A 149 -13.73 -8.10 -5.62
CA VAL A 149 -15.09 -8.64 -5.81
C VAL A 149 -15.50 -8.78 -7.29
N PRO A 150 -15.19 -7.82 -8.17
CA PRO A 150 -15.41 -7.94 -9.62
C PRO A 150 -14.21 -8.54 -10.36
N GLY A 151 -13.12 -8.86 -9.65
CA GLY A 151 -11.81 -9.24 -10.20
C GLY A 151 -11.51 -10.75 -10.17
N VAL A 152 -12.57 -11.57 -10.13
CA VAL A 152 -12.56 -13.02 -10.42
C VAL A 152 -13.56 -13.29 -11.53
#